data_AF-A0A6P0KQ11-F1
#
_entry.id   AF-A0A6P0KQ11-F1
#
_cell.length_a   1.000
_cell.length_b   1.000
_cell.length_c   1.000
_cell.angle_alpha   90.00
_cell.angle_beta   90.00
_cell.angle_gamma   90.00
#
_symmetry.space_group_name_H-M   'P 1'
#
loop_
_entity.id
_entity.type
_entity.pdbx_description
1 polymer ?
#
loop_
_entity_poly.entity_id
_entity_poly.type
_entity_poly.pdbx_seq_one_letter_code
_entity_poly.pdbx_strand_id
1 'polypeptide(L)'
;MNQQKINFSFQCQASCSHTKARAGVFVTPHGVVETPRFMPVGTLATVKTLTPAQLEVAGAQMVLANTYHLHLQPGEAIIKQAGGLHRFMGWNGPILTDSGGFQVFSLSQLRTITEEGVTFRSPRDGRMIDLTPERCMEIQHALGADVIMAFDECPPYPAERTEVELATQRTYRWLKRCIVAHNRPDQQALFGIVQGGVYLDLRQRAAESLVELDLPGYAIGGVSVGEPAELIHQIVETTAPLLPWHKPRYLMGVGTYREMVLAIASGIDLFDCVIPTRLGRHGTALVQGERWNLKNARFREDFSPLDASCPCYCCQNFSRAYLNHLVRSRESLGYMLLSGHNVTELIRFTQAIRAAILSDQFTTQFAQWLFTSC
;
A
#
# COMPACT_ATOMS: atom_id res chain seq x y z
N MET A 1 26.44 1.33 -24.60
CA MET A 1 25.30 2.26 -24.42
C MET A 1 25.39 2.77 -23.00
N ASN A 2 25.58 4.08 -22.81
CA ASN A 2 25.65 4.69 -21.49
C ASN A 2 24.33 4.42 -20.75
N GLN A 3 24.35 3.52 -19.77
CA GLN A 3 23.27 3.41 -18.80
C GLN A 3 23.24 4.73 -18.03
N GLN A 4 22.28 5.60 -18.36
CA GLN A 4 21.93 6.70 -17.46
C GLN A 4 21.67 6.08 -16.09
N LYS A 5 22.45 6.50 -15.08
CA LYS A 5 22.15 6.20 -13.68
C LYS A 5 20.72 6.65 -13.43
N ILE A 6 19.81 5.71 -13.21
CA ILE A 6 18.44 6.03 -12.84
C ILE A 6 18.49 6.43 -11.36
N ASN A 7 18.39 7.73 -11.10
CA ASN A 7 18.35 8.24 -9.74
C ASN A 7 16.91 8.28 -9.25
N PHE A 8 16.58 7.42 -8.29
CA PHE A 8 15.39 7.62 -7.48
C PHE A 8 15.44 9.02 -6.86
N SER A 9 14.38 9.80 -7.04
CA SER A 9 14.30 11.13 -6.45
C SER A 9 12.89 11.45 -6.04
N PHE A 10 12.76 12.18 -4.94
CA PHE A 10 11.48 12.68 -4.45
C PHE A 10 11.57 14.19 -4.32
N GLN A 11 10.72 14.89 -5.05
CA GLN A 11 10.63 16.35 -4.99
C GLN A 11 9.29 16.75 -4.42
N CYS A 12 9.31 17.46 -3.29
CA CYS A 12 8.14 18.15 -2.78
C CYS A 12 7.87 19.39 -3.65
N GLN A 13 6.68 19.49 -4.23
CA GLN A 13 6.26 20.61 -5.08
C GLN A 13 5.51 21.69 -4.29
N ALA A 14 4.65 21.27 -3.35
CA ALA A 14 3.93 22.16 -2.45
C ALA A 14 3.64 21.47 -1.12
N SER A 15 3.37 22.26 -0.09
CA SER A 15 2.92 21.80 1.22
C SER A 15 1.77 22.66 1.70
N CYS A 16 0.84 22.05 2.44
CA CYS A 16 -0.23 22.79 3.08
C CYS A 16 0.32 23.71 4.18
N SER A 17 -0.17 24.95 4.25
CA SER A 17 0.27 25.94 5.24
C SER A 17 -0.18 25.63 6.68
N HIS A 18 -1.20 24.78 6.85
CA HIS A 18 -1.82 24.49 8.14
C HIS A 18 -1.52 23.09 8.69
N THR A 19 -0.96 22.19 7.87
CA THR A 19 -0.70 20.80 8.25
C THR A 19 0.69 20.37 7.76
N LYS A 20 1.04 19.08 7.87
CA LYS A 20 2.26 18.50 7.28
C LYS A 20 2.01 17.86 5.93
N ALA A 21 0.82 18.01 5.36
CA ALA A 21 0.48 17.49 4.04
C ALA A 21 1.37 18.09 2.96
N ARG A 22 1.81 17.24 2.03
CA ARG A 22 2.65 17.63 0.90
C ARG A 22 2.22 16.96 -0.39
N ALA A 23 2.42 17.67 -1.49
CA ALA A 23 2.27 17.18 -2.84
C ALA A 23 3.66 17.07 -3.45
N GLY A 24 4.07 15.86 -3.84
CA GLY A 24 5.40 15.60 -4.39
C GLY A 24 5.38 14.76 -5.66
N VAL A 25 6.56 14.54 -6.23
CA VAL A 25 6.78 13.65 -7.37
C VAL A 25 7.90 12.71 -7.01
N PHE A 26 7.61 11.41 -7.04
CA PHE A 26 8.58 10.34 -6.87
C PHE A 26 8.94 9.77 -8.25
N VAL A 27 10.20 9.87 -8.64
CA VAL A 27 10.71 9.36 -9.91
C VAL A 27 11.27 7.96 -9.72
N THR A 28 10.79 7.00 -10.52
CA THR A 28 11.28 5.62 -10.54
C THR A 28 11.68 5.20 -11.97
N PRO A 29 12.38 4.07 -12.15
CA PRO A 29 12.75 3.54 -13.47
C PRO A 29 11.58 3.36 -14.44
N HIS A 30 10.40 2.99 -13.94
CA HIS A 30 9.23 2.69 -14.78
C HIS A 30 8.17 3.80 -14.80
N GLY A 31 8.45 4.97 -14.22
CA GLY A 31 7.57 6.11 -14.32
C GLY A 31 7.61 7.04 -13.11
N VAL A 32 6.76 8.07 -13.17
CA VAL A 32 6.60 9.03 -12.07
C VAL A 32 5.36 8.69 -11.25
N VAL A 33 5.46 8.87 -9.94
CA VAL A 33 4.36 8.75 -9.00
C VAL A 33 4.13 10.09 -8.33
N GLU A 34 3.01 10.72 -8.64
CA GLU A 34 2.58 11.96 -8.02
C GLU A 34 1.91 11.67 -6.68
N THR A 35 2.39 12.28 -5.59
CA THR A 35 1.92 12.05 -4.23
C THR A 35 1.03 13.20 -3.72
N PRO A 36 0.08 12.95 -2.79
CA PRO A 36 -0.25 11.65 -2.21
C PRO A 36 -0.88 10.67 -3.22
N ARG A 37 -0.60 9.36 -3.08
CA ARG A 37 -1.09 8.34 -4.03
C ARG A 37 -1.59 7.07 -3.34
N PHE A 38 -2.75 6.60 -3.79
CA PHE A 38 -3.25 5.26 -3.49
C PHE A 38 -2.72 4.23 -4.50
N MET A 39 -2.20 3.10 -4.00
CA MET A 39 -1.67 1.99 -4.78
C MET A 39 -2.64 0.80 -4.73
N PRO A 40 -3.21 0.38 -5.88
CA PRO A 40 -3.98 -0.85 -5.94
C PRO A 40 -3.12 -2.08 -5.62
N VAL A 41 -3.65 -2.99 -4.81
CA VAL A 41 -2.90 -4.18 -4.34
C VAL A 41 -3.11 -5.38 -5.25
N GLY A 42 -2.01 -5.87 -5.81
CA GLY A 42 -1.88 -7.10 -6.57
C GLY A 42 -1.32 -8.25 -5.73
N THR A 43 -2.12 -9.29 -5.52
CA THR A 43 -1.73 -10.41 -4.63
C THR A 43 -0.92 -11.50 -5.35
N LEU A 44 -1.26 -11.81 -6.62
CA LEU A 44 -0.66 -12.90 -7.39
C LEU A 44 -0.34 -12.40 -8.80
N ALA A 45 0.47 -11.34 -8.90
CA ALA A 45 0.77 -10.66 -10.16
C ALA A 45 -0.51 -10.15 -10.87
N THR A 46 -1.56 -9.85 -10.09
CA THR A 46 -2.83 -9.32 -10.59
C THR A 46 -3.54 -8.56 -9.48
N VAL A 47 -3.99 -7.35 -9.81
CA VAL A 47 -5.02 -6.65 -9.02
C VAL A 47 -6.33 -7.36 -9.32
N LYS A 48 -6.86 -8.07 -8.33
CA LYS A 48 -7.99 -8.99 -8.52
C LYS A 48 -9.13 -8.31 -9.29
N THR A 49 -9.62 -8.99 -10.33
CA THR A 49 -10.73 -8.60 -11.23
C THR A 49 -10.43 -7.49 -12.24
N LEU A 50 -9.21 -6.92 -12.24
CA LEU A 50 -8.84 -5.81 -13.12
C LEU A 50 -7.66 -6.17 -14.00
N THR A 51 -7.73 -5.75 -15.27
CA THR A 51 -6.59 -5.81 -16.19
C THR A 51 -5.66 -4.60 -15.98
N PRO A 52 -4.38 -4.68 -16.38
CA PRO A 52 -3.48 -3.53 -16.37
C PRO A 52 -4.05 -2.30 -17.10
N ALA A 53 -4.67 -2.50 -18.26
CA ALA A 53 -5.31 -1.41 -19.02
C ALA A 53 -6.43 -0.72 -18.23
N GLN A 54 -7.20 -1.46 -17.43
CA GLN A 54 -8.22 -0.87 -16.56
C GLN A 54 -7.61 -0.06 -15.41
N LEU A 55 -6.43 -0.46 -14.91
CA LEU A 55 -5.70 0.31 -13.89
C LEU A 55 -5.12 1.60 -14.48
N GLU A 56 -4.59 1.55 -15.70
CA GLU A 56 -4.13 2.74 -16.43
C GLU A 56 -5.27 3.74 -16.65
N VAL A 57 -6.43 3.27 -17.11
CA VAL A 57 -7.64 4.10 -17.27
C VAL A 57 -8.13 4.67 -15.93
N ALA A 58 -8.01 3.91 -14.84
CA ALA A 58 -8.34 4.39 -13.50
C ALA A 58 -7.34 5.44 -12.95
N GLY A 59 -6.24 5.69 -13.67
CA GLY A 59 -5.20 6.66 -13.27
C GLY A 59 -4.20 6.13 -12.26
N ALA A 60 -4.07 4.80 -12.11
CA ALA A 60 -3.06 4.21 -11.25
C ALA A 60 -1.68 4.55 -11.80
N GLN A 61 -0.80 5.09 -10.95
CA GLN A 61 0.60 5.35 -11.29
C GLN A 61 1.55 4.34 -10.65
N MET A 62 1.09 3.60 -9.65
CA MET A 62 1.90 2.60 -8.96
C MET A 62 0.98 1.52 -8.41
N VAL A 63 1.45 0.27 -8.41
CA VAL A 63 0.74 -0.87 -7.79
C VAL A 63 1.62 -1.52 -6.74
N LEU A 64 0.98 -2.11 -5.73
CA LEU A 64 1.68 -2.99 -4.79
C LEU A 64 1.59 -4.42 -5.28
N ALA A 65 2.68 -5.17 -5.21
CA ALA A 65 2.73 -6.61 -5.45
C ALA A 65 3.16 -7.37 -4.19
N ASN A 66 2.50 -8.49 -3.92
CA ASN A 66 2.78 -9.27 -2.73
C ASN A 66 3.89 -10.30 -2.94
N THR A 67 5.04 -10.10 -2.31
CA THR A 67 6.22 -10.98 -2.45
C THR A 67 5.96 -12.37 -1.92
N TYR A 68 5.31 -12.48 -0.75
CA TYR A 68 5.02 -13.77 -0.12
C TYR A 68 4.23 -14.68 -1.05
N HIS A 69 3.14 -14.18 -1.63
CA HIS A 69 2.30 -14.97 -2.52
C HIS A 69 3.00 -15.32 -3.83
N LEU A 70 3.79 -14.40 -4.39
CA LEU A 70 4.55 -14.63 -5.62
C LEU A 70 5.69 -15.64 -5.44
N HIS A 71 6.34 -15.63 -4.28
CA HIS A 71 7.34 -16.63 -3.90
C HIS A 71 6.72 -18.04 -3.83
N LEU A 72 5.52 -18.17 -3.26
CA LEU A 72 4.80 -19.44 -3.21
C LEU A 72 4.29 -19.89 -4.58
N GLN A 73 3.77 -18.96 -5.38
CA GLN A 73 3.29 -19.25 -6.73
C GLN A 73 3.25 -17.96 -7.57
N PRO A 74 3.82 -17.96 -8.77
CA PRO A 74 4.46 -19.09 -9.46
C PRO A 74 5.87 -19.43 -8.95
N GLY A 75 6.44 -18.62 -8.07
CA GLY A 75 7.87 -18.64 -7.73
C GLY A 75 8.63 -17.59 -8.54
N GLU A 76 9.56 -16.91 -7.87
CA GLU A 76 10.33 -15.80 -8.43
C GLU A 76 11.23 -16.21 -9.60
N ALA A 77 11.64 -17.49 -9.68
CA ALA A 77 12.43 -18.00 -10.79
C ALA A 77 11.65 -17.95 -12.12
N ILE A 78 10.36 -18.31 -12.11
CA ILE A 78 9.48 -18.24 -13.29
C ILE A 78 9.29 -16.78 -13.70
N ILE A 79 9.05 -15.89 -12.74
CA ILE A 79 8.87 -14.45 -12.99
C ILE A 79 10.14 -13.84 -13.59
N LYS A 80 11.31 -14.19 -13.03
CA LYS A 80 12.60 -13.75 -13.56
C LYS A 80 12.82 -14.24 -14.99
N GLN A 81 12.51 -15.50 -15.30
CA GLN A 81 12.60 -16.06 -16.66
C GLN A 81 11.64 -15.38 -17.64
N ALA A 82 10.46 -14.96 -17.17
CA ALA A 82 9.50 -14.19 -17.96
C ALA A 82 9.93 -12.72 -18.20
N GLY A 83 11.07 -12.29 -17.65
CA GLY A 83 11.62 -10.95 -17.82
C GLY A 83 11.26 -9.97 -16.70
N GLY A 84 10.91 -10.47 -15.52
CA GLY A 84 10.53 -9.65 -14.36
C GLY A 84 9.02 -9.46 -14.24
N LEU A 85 8.60 -8.93 -13.08
CA LEU A 85 7.19 -8.87 -12.69
C LEU A 85 6.38 -7.96 -13.61
N HIS A 86 6.91 -6.80 -14.01
CA HIS A 86 6.29 -5.87 -14.97
C HIS A 86 5.84 -6.59 -16.24
N ARG A 87 6.79 -7.28 -16.90
CA ARG A 87 6.52 -8.04 -18.13
C ARG A 87 5.58 -9.23 -17.88
N PHE A 88 5.75 -9.92 -16.76
CA PHE A 88 4.94 -11.08 -16.40
C PHE A 88 3.46 -10.72 -16.23
N MET A 89 3.15 -9.58 -15.60
CA MET A 89 1.77 -9.13 -15.38
C MET A 89 1.24 -8.13 -16.42
N GLY A 90 2.08 -7.69 -17.36
CA GLY A 90 1.72 -6.69 -18.36
C GLY A 90 1.49 -5.29 -17.79
N TRP A 91 2.18 -4.93 -16.70
CA TRP A 91 2.13 -3.60 -16.09
C TRP A 91 3.42 -2.85 -16.36
N ASN A 92 3.33 -1.70 -17.03
CA ASN A 92 4.50 -0.91 -17.43
C ASN A 92 4.85 0.22 -16.45
N GLY A 93 4.02 0.45 -15.44
CA GLY A 93 4.26 1.49 -14.43
C GLY A 93 5.10 1.00 -13.24
N PRO A 94 5.40 1.91 -12.29
CA PRO A 94 6.04 1.58 -11.03
C PRO A 94 5.37 0.44 -10.24
N ILE A 95 6.17 -0.44 -9.64
CA ILE A 95 5.73 -1.49 -8.71
C ILE A 95 6.45 -1.35 -7.37
N LEU A 96 5.70 -1.46 -6.28
CA LEU A 96 6.23 -1.67 -4.92
C LEU A 96 6.01 -3.12 -4.53
N THR A 97 7.04 -3.83 -4.06
CA THR A 97 6.86 -5.16 -3.45
C THR A 97 6.96 -5.11 -1.94
N ASP A 98 6.00 -5.72 -1.23
CA ASP A 98 6.12 -5.90 0.22
C ASP A 98 7.20 -6.94 0.58
N SER A 99 7.58 -7.02 1.85
CA SER A 99 8.64 -7.94 2.30
C SER A 99 8.13 -9.38 2.52
N GLY A 100 6.81 -9.55 2.62
CA GLY A 100 6.16 -10.78 3.06
C GLY A 100 6.05 -10.95 4.58
N GLY A 101 6.67 -10.05 5.37
CA GLY A 101 6.71 -10.14 6.84
C GLY A 101 5.33 -10.19 7.49
N PHE A 102 4.40 -9.33 7.02
CA PHE A 102 3.02 -9.33 7.51
C PHE A 102 2.25 -10.63 7.21
N GLN A 103 2.45 -11.23 6.02
CA GLN A 103 1.74 -12.46 5.65
C GLN A 103 2.25 -13.64 6.47
N VAL A 104 3.57 -13.72 6.68
CA VAL A 104 4.17 -14.69 7.60
C VAL A 104 3.64 -14.46 9.02
N PHE A 105 3.46 -13.20 9.42
CA PHE A 105 2.84 -12.81 10.68
C PHE A 105 1.36 -13.24 10.80
N SER A 106 0.59 -13.18 9.72
CA SER A 106 -0.84 -13.57 9.75
C SER A 106 -1.09 -15.07 9.94
N LEU A 107 -0.06 -15.92 9.84
CA LEU A 107 -0.12 -17.38 9.93
C LEU A 107 0.21 -17.93 11.33
N SER A 108 -0.09 -17.16 12.39
CA SER A 108 0.38 -17.29 13.79
C SER A 108 0.69 -18.67 14.39
N GLN A 109 0.01 -19.75 13.98
CA GLN A 109 0.23 -21.10 14.51
C GLN A 109 1.32 -21.92 13.81
N LEU A 110 1.85 -21.46 12.66
CA LEU A 110 2.70 -22.26 11.78
C LEU A 110 4.09 -21.64 11.54
N ARG A 111 4.60 -20.82 12.46
CA ARG A 111 5.91 -20.17 12.30
C ARG A 111 6.81 -20.21 13.53
N THR A 112 8.11 -20.09 13.28
CA THR A 112 9.17 -19.87 14.27
C THR A 112 9.99 -18.66 13.83
N ILE A 113 10.12 -17.67 14.70
CA ILE A 113 10.92 -16.47 14.47
C ILE A 113 12.21 -16.58 15.27
N THR A 114 13.35 -16.42 14.60
CA THR A 114 14.68 -16.36 15.23
C THR A 114 15.41 -15.09 14.78
N GLU A 115 16.66 -14.90 15.20
CA GLU A 115 17.46 -13.77 14.70
C GLU A 115 17.82 -13.94 13.22
N GLU A 116 17.94 -15.18 12.74
CA GLU A 116 18.29 -15.51 11.35
C GLU A 116 17.16 -15.17 10.37
N GLY A 117 15.91 -15.36 10.77
CA GLY A 117 14.74 -15.10 9.93
C GLY A 117 13.48 -15.75 10.49
N VAL A 118 12.57 -16.13 9.58
CA VAL A 118 11.33 -16.81 9.92
C VAL A 118 11.19 -18.09 9.14
N THR A 119 10.95 -19.18 9.86
CA THR A 119 10.60 -20.48 9.29
C THR A 119 9.10 -20.68 9.43
N PHE A 120 8.41 -21.06 8.35
CA PHE A 120 6.97 -21.33 8.40
C PHE A 120 6.54 -22.42 7.43
N ARG A 121 5.36 -22.98 7.66
CA ARG A 121 4.76 -23.97 6.77
C ARG A 121 3.87 -23.29 5.73
N SER A 122 4.13 -23.52 4.45
CA SER A 122 3.30 -23.07 3.34
C SER A 122 1.85 -23.55 3.53
N PRO A 123 0.86 -22.65 3.53
CA PRO A 123 -0.55 -23.03 3.66
C PRO A 123 -1.11 -23.70 2.39
N ARG A 124 -0.33 -23.77 1.31
CA ARG A 124 -0.77 -24.31 0.02
C ARG A 124 -0.42 -25.78 -0.17
N ASP A 125 0.83 -26.13 0.12
CA ASP A 125 1.39 -27.45 -0.14
C ASP A 125 2.09 -28.05 1.09
N GLY A 126 2.11 -27.32 2.21
CA GLY A 126 2.65 -27.81 3.46
C GLY A 126 4.19 -27.87 3.52
N ARG A 127 4.91 -27.35 2.52
CA ARG A 127 6.38 -27.29 2.56
C ARG A 127 6.86 -26.31 3.63
N MET A 128 7.99 -26.63 4.25
CA MET A 128 8.69 -25.70 5.14
C MET A 128 9.44 -24.67 4.30
N ILE A 129 9.34 -23.41 4.70
CA ILE A 129 9.94 -22.27 4.01
C ILE A 129 10.70 -21.45 5.04
N ASP A 130 11.96 -21.18 4.73
CA ASP A 130 12.83 -20.30 5.50
C ASP A 130 12.96 -18.96 4.76
N LEU A 131 12.53 -17.89 5.42
CA LEU A 131 12.60 -16.53 4.89
C LEU A 131 13.49 -15.67 5.79
N THR A 132 14.67 -15.33 5.28
CA THR A 132 15.63 -14.43 5.92
C THR A 132 15.61 -13.05 5.25
N PRO A 133 16.18 -12.01 5.88
CA PRO A 133 16.45 -10.72 5.23
C PRO A 133 17.12 -10.83 3.86
N GLU A 134 18.15 -11.68 3.72
CA GLU A 134 18.88 -11.88 2.46
C GLU A 134 17.98 -12.55 1.42
N ARG A 135 17.27 -13.61 1.81
CA ARG A 135 16.36 -14.33 0.92
C ARG A 135 15.21 -13.45 0.45
N CYS A 136 14.69 -12.58 1.32
CA CYS A 136 13.69 -11.57 0.96
C CYS A 136 14.22 -10.62 -0.11
N MET A 137 15.47 -10.14 0.02
CA MET A 137 16.10 -9.28 -0.99
C MET A 137 16.29 -10.02 -2.31
N GLU A 138 16.79 -11.27 -2.30
CA GLU A 138 16.94 -12.09 -3.50
C GLU A 138 15.62 -12.27 -4.27
N ILE A 139 14.54 -12.58 -3.55
CA ILE A 139 13.21 -12.75 -4.15
C ILE A 139 12.77 -11.44 -4.80
N GLN A 140 12.83 -10.32 -4.08
CA GLN A 140 12.42 -9.02 -4.62
C GLN A 140 13.32 -8.56 -5.78
N HIS A 141 14.60 -8.93 -5.82
CA HIS A 141 15.48 -8.69 -6.97
C HIS A 141 15.07 -9.52 -8.18
N ALA A 142 14.66 -10.76 -7.99
CA ALA A 142 14.15 -11.62 -9.05
C ALA A 142 12.80 -11.13 -9.60
N LEU A 143 11.94 -10.58 -8.74
CA LEU A 143 10.70 -9.91 -9.15
C LEU A 143 10.98 -8.63 -9.94
N GLY A 144 11.99 -7.85 -9.55
CA GLY A 144 12.43 -6.66 -10.28
C GLY A 144 11.51 -5.44 -10.12
N ALA A 145 10.86 -5.30 -8.96
CA ALA A 145 10.04 -4.12 -8.62
C ALA A 145 10.87 -2.85 -8.43
N ASP A 146 10.28 -1.67 -8.67
CA ASP A 146 10.94 -0.36 -8.51
C ASP A 146 11.25 -0.03 -7.06
N VAL A 147 10.34 -0.37 -6.14
CA VAL A 147 10.52 -0.19 -4.69
C VAL A 147 10.40 -1.54 -4.02
N ILE A 148 11.36 -1.85 -3.15
CA ILE A 148 11.42 -3.09 -2.39
C ILE A 148 11.39 -2.77 -0.89
N MET A 149 10.58 -3.48 -0.14
CA MET A 149 10.47 -3.28 1.30
C MET A 149 11.49 -4.15 2.04
N ALA A 150 12.18 -3.57 3.04
CA ALA A 150 13.04 -4.34 3.93
C ALA A 150 12.25 -5.42 4.68
N PHE A 151 12.89 -6.55 4.98
CA PHE A 151 12.28 -7.59 5.80
C PHE A 151 12.19 -7.13 7.26
N ASP A 152 11.00 -7.26 7.84
CA ASP A 152 10.66 -6.77 9.16
C ASP A 152 9.87 -7.80 9.96
N GLU A 153 9.81 -7.56 11.27
CA GLU A 153 8.92 -8.29 12.16
C GLU A 153 7.79 -7.37 12.61
N CYS A 154 6.58 -7.70 12.17
CA CYS A 154 5.37 -7.02 12.60
C CYS A 154 4.86 -7.67 13.89
N PRO A 155 4.91 -7.01 15.06
CA PRO A 155 4.32 -7.55 16.28
C PRO A 155 2.77 -7.56 16.22
N PRO A 156 2.08 -8.42 16.98
CA PRO A 156 0.63 -8.40 17.09
C PRO A 156 0.09 -7.14 17.75
N TYR A 157 -1.22 -6.93 17.61
CA TYR A 157 -1.99 -6.13 18.55
C TYR A 157 -3.15 -6.95 19.14
N PRO A 158 -3.36 -6.93 20.47
CA PRO A 158 -2.46 -6.37 21.49
C PRO A 158 -1.18 -7.22 21.66
N ALA A 159 -0.10 -6.61 22.14
CA ALA A 159 1.14 -7.28 22.52
C ALA A 159 1.82 -6.53 23.68
N GLU A 160 2.63 -7.22 24.47
CA GLU A 160 3.35 -6.60 25.59
C GLU A 160 4.44 -5.64 25.09
N ARG A 161 4.72 -4.57 25.85
CA ARG A 161 5.73 -3.57 25.46
C ARG A 161 7.10 -4.20 25.20
N THR A 162 7.49 -5.17 26.02
CA THR A 162 8.76 -5.88 25.89
C THR A 162 8.84 -6.69 24.60
N GLU A 163 7.74 -7.35 24.19
CA GLU A 163 7.66 -8.09 22.93
C GLU A 163 7.79 -7.15 21.72
N VAL A 164 7.08 -6.02 21.76
CA VAL A 164 7.14 -5.00 20.72
C VAL A 164 8.53 -4.38 20.61
N GLU A 165 9.18 -4.10 21.74
CA GLU A 165 10.55 -3.58 21.79
C GLU A 165 11.56 -4.58 21.17
N LEU A 166 11.44 -5.87 21.50
CA LEU A 166 12.29 -6.92 20.91
C LEU A 166 12.08 -7.05 19.40
N ALA A 167 10.83 -7.05 18.92
CA ALA A 167 10.50 -7.12 17.49
C ALA A 167 11.00 -5.87 16.73
N THR A 168 10.90 -4.70 17.34
CA THR A 168 11.40 -3.44 16.77
C THR A 168 12.93 -3.45 16.65
N GLN A 169 13.63 -3.94 17.68
CA GLN A 169 15.08 -4.08 17.64
C GLN A 169 15.53 -5.12 16.60
N ARG A 170 14.81 -6.25 16.47
CA ARG A 170 15.08 -7.27 15.44
C ARG A 170 14.87 -6.71 14.04
N THR A 171 13.78 -5.97 13.82
CA THR A 171 13.51 -5.25 12.56
C THR A 171 14.67 -4.34 12.16
N TYR A 172 15.26 -3.59 13.10
CA TYR A 172 16.42 -2.75 12.81
C TYR A 172 17.66 -3.56 12.40
N ARG A 173 17.94 -4.68 13.07
CA ARG A 173 19.06 -5.58 12.71
C ARG A 173 18.84 -6.25 11.35
N TRP A 174 17.61 -6.69 11.07
CA TRP A 174 17.21 -7.24 9.78
C TRP A 174 17.31 -6.20 8.65
N LEU A 175 16.94 -4.96 8.89
CA LEU A 175 17.13 -3.87 7.92
C LEU A 175 18.62 -3.71 7.55
N LYS A 176 19.54 -3.73 8.51
CA LYS A 176 20.98 -3.68 8.21
C LYS A 176 21.43 -4.84 7.33
N ARG A 177 20.90 -6.04 7.56
CA ARG A 177 21.15 -7.21 6.71
C ARG A 177 20.57 -7.04 5.31
N CYS A 178 19.37 -6.48 5.18
CA CYS A 178 18.78 -6.14 3.88
C CYS A 178 19.64 -5.12 3.12
N ILE A 179 20.16 -4.08 3.79
CA ILE A 179 21.05 -3.09 3.18
C ILE A 179 22.31 -3.76 2.63
N VAL A 180 22.94 -4.66 3.39
CA VAL A 180 24.12 -5.40 2.92
C VAL A 180 23.80 -6.34 1.76
N ALA A 181 22.65 -7.02 1.79
CA ALA A 181 22.23 -7.95 0.75
C ALA A 181 21.75 -7.24 -0.53
N HIS A 182 21.36 -5.97 -0.45
CA HIS A 182 20.84 -5.23 -1.59
C HIS A 182 21.94 -4.75 -2.53
N ASN A 183 22.15 -5.50 -3.61
CA ASN A 183 23.21 -5.25 -4.61
C ASN A 183 22.72 -4.58 -5.90
N ARG A 184 21.50 -4.02 -5.92
CA ARG A 184 20.90 -3.34 -7.10
C ARG A 184 20.34 -1.93 -6.77
N PRO A 185 21.07 -1.08 -6.03
CA PRO A 185 20.55 0.23 -5.58
C PRO A 185 20.21 1.19 -6.72
N ASP A 186 20.82 1.02 -7.90
CA ASP A 186 20.53 1.84 -9.08
C ASP A 186 19.27 1.39 -9.86
N GLN A 187 18.63 0.29 -9.44
CA GLN A 187 17.47 -0.30 -10.13
C GLN A 187 16.25 -0.47 -9.22
N GLN A 188 16.45 -0.62 -7.91
CA GLN A 188 15.37 -0.83 -6.95
C GLN A 188 15.64 -0.01 -5.69
N ALA A 189 14.66 0.78 -5.25
CA ALA A 189 14.75 1.57 -4.03
C ALA A 189 14.38 0.72 -2.81
N LEU A 190 15.30 0.56 -1.85
CA LEU A 190 15.02 -0.12 -0.59
C LEU A 190 14.36 0.82 0.42
N PHE A 191 13.14 0.51 0.86
CA PHE A 191 12.47 1.26 1.92
C PHE A 191 12.61 0.55 3.27
N GLY A 192 12.95 1.32 4.31
CA GLY A 192 12.96 0.86 5.70
C GLY A 192 11.56 0.93 6.32
N ILE A 193 11.27 0.08 7.30
CA ILE A 193 9.96 0.02 7.97
C ILE A 193 10.13 0.42 9.43
N VAL A 194 9.49 1.51 9.83
CA VAL A 194 9.37 1.90 11.24
C VAL A 194 8.35 0.98 11.91
N GLN A 195 8.81 0.24 12.91
CA GLN A 195 8.00 -0.55 13.84
C GLN A 195 7.95 0.13 15.22
N GLY A 196 7.21 -0.45 16.17
CA GLY A 196 7.06 0.09 17.53
C GLY A 196 5.67 -0.12 18.15
N GLY A 197 4.77 -0.83 17.45
CA GLY A 197 3.41 -1.08 17.92
C GLY A 197 2.67 0.23 18.22
N VAL A 198 1.92 0.25 19.31
CA VAL A 198 1.19 1.44 19.80
C VAL A 198 2.02 2.32 20.75
N TYR A 199 3.30 1.99 20.97
CA TYR A 199 4.16 2.69 21.92
C TYR A 199 4.95 3.80 21.21
N LEU A 200 4.55 5.05 21.46
CA LEU A 200 5.07 6.22 20.76
C LEU A 200 6.58 6.44 21.00
N ASP A 201 7.08 6.12 22.18
CA ASP A 201 8.52 6.18 22.51
C ASP A 201 9.34 5.16 21.70
N LEU A 202 8.77 3.97 21.44
CA LEU A 202 9.42 2.96 20.58
C LEU A 202 9.44 3.44 19.12
N ARG A 203 8.33 4.01 18.65
CA ARG A 203 8.20 4.58 17.29
C ARG A 203 9.21 5.69 17.05
N GLN A 204 9.36 6.61 18.01
CA GLN A 204 10.32 7.71 17.91
C GLN A 204 11.76 7.19 17.79
N ARG A 205 12.19 6.33 18.73
CA ARG A 205 13.55 5.75 18.71
C ARG A 205 13.82 4.97 17.42
N ALA A 206 12.83 4.21 16.94
CA ALA A 206 12.95 3.46 15.69
C ALA A 206 13.09 4.40 14.49
N ALA A 207 12.27 5.44 14.39
CA ALA A 207 12.36 6.43 13.31
C ALA A 207 13.73 7.12 13.30
N GLU A 208 14.20 7.62 14.44
CA GLU A 208 15.51 8.27 14.57
C GLU A 208 16.65 7.35 14.10
N SER A 209 16.67 6.10 14.57
CA SER A 209 17.69 5.12 14.19
C SER A 209 17.64 4.74 12.70
N LEU A 210 16.45 4.72 12.09
CA LEU A 210 16.28 4.42 10.66
C LEU A 210 16.75 5.57 9.77
N VAL A 211 16.55 6.81 10.21
CA VAL A 211 16.95 8.00 9.45
C VAL A 211 18.46 8.08 9.29
N GLU A 212 19.23 7.64 10.28
CA GLU A 212 20.69 7.57 10.21
C GLU A 212 21.22 6.70 9.07
N LEU A 213 20.41 5.77 8.54
CA LEU A 213 20.77 4.87 7.45
C LEU A 213 20.58 5.46 6.04
N ASP A 214 20.04 6.70 5.93
CA ASP A 214 19.79 7.44 4.66
C ASP A 214 19.22 6.60 3.51
N LEU A 215 18.07 5.97 3.77
CA LEU A 215 17.40 5.14 2.77
C LEU A 215 16.68 6.00 1.71
N PRO A 216 16.42 5.44 0.50
CA PRO A 216 15.61 6.09 -0.52
C PRO A 216 14.18 6.46 -0.10
N GLY A 217 13.61 5.78 0.91
CA GLY A 217 12.28 6.06 1.44
C GLY A 217 11.99 5.26 2.70
N TYR A 218 10.88 5.60 3.36
CA TYR A 218 10.54 5.07 4.68
C TYR A 218 9.05 4.73 4.77
N ALA A 219 8.74 3.61 5.39
CA ALA A 219 7.38 3.19 5.67
C ALA A 219 7.07 3.19 7.17
N ILE A 220 5.81 3.38 7.50
CA ILE A 220 5.25 3.10 8.83
C ILE A 220 4.49 1.78 8.71
N GLY A 221 5.01 0.74 9.36
CA GLY A 221 4.44 -0.60 9.39
C GLY A 221 3.86 -0.96 10.77
N GLY A 222 3.30 -2.15 10.89
CA GLY A 222 2.69 -2.62 12.14
C GLY A 222 1.53 -1.74 12.60
N VAL A 223 0.76 -1.24 11.63
CA VAL A 223 -0.51 -0.53 11.83
C VAL A 223 -1.61 -1.23 10.99
N SER A 224 -2.87 -1.00 11.34
CA SER A 224 -4.02 -1.71 10.78
C SER A 224 -3.97 -3.23 11.01
N VAL A 225 -3.46 -3.66 12.16
CA VAL A 225 -3.29 -5.08 12.54
C VAL A 225 -4.31 -5.55 13.59
N GLY A 226 -5.19 -4.66 14.03
CA GLY A 226 -6.31 -4.96 14.93
C GLY A 226 -6.61 -3.86 15.95
N GLU A 227 -5.74 -2.85 16.02
CA GLU A 227 -5.86 -1.70 16.90
C GLU A 227 -6.96 -0.73 16.46
N PRO A 228 -7.50 0.07 17.41
CA PRO A 228 -8.43 1.15 17.09
C PRO A 228 -7.82 2.20 16.14
N ALA A 229 -8.65 2.79 15.29
CA ALA A 229 -8.23 3.79 14.31
C ALA A 229 -7.58 5.03 14.95
N GLU A 230 -7.99 5.37 16.18
CA GLU A 230 -7.42 6.46 16.96
C GLU A 230 -5.94 6.23 17.27
N LEU A 231 -5.54 4.98 17.54
CA LEU A 231 -4.13 4.65 17.79
C LEU A 231 -3.30 4.72 16.52
N ILE A 232 -3.85 4.28 15.38
CA ILE A 232 -3.20 4.46 14.07
C ILE A 232 -2.91 5.95 13.84
N HIS A 233 -3.90 6.80 14.10
CA HIS A 233 -3.74 8.25 13.93
C HIS A 233 -2.62 8.80 14.82
N GLN A 234 -2.60 8.47 16.11
CA GLN A 234 -1.55 8.91 17.04
C GLN A 234 -0.15 8.43 16.64
N ILE A 235 -0.04 7.18 16.17
CA ILE A 235 1.23 6.61 15.67
C ILE A 235 1.70 7.42 14.47
N VAL A 236 0.84 7.69 13.49
CA VAL A 236 1.21 8.38 12.26
C VAL A 236 1.53 9.85 12.53
N GLU A 237 0.74 10.54 13.34
CA GLU A 237 0.98 11.92 13.77
C GLU A 237 2.33 12.08 14.49
N THR A 238 2.71 11.09 15.31
CA THR A 238 4.00 11.11 16.02
C THR A 238 5.17 10.74 15.09
N THR A 239 5.00 9.71 14.27
CA THR A 239 6.12 9.06 13.56
C THR A 239 6.44 9.75 12.24
N ALA A 240 5.42 10.12 11.46
CA ALA A 240 5.65 10.65 10.11
C ALA A 240 6.50 11.93 10.11
N PRO A 241 6.33 12.91 11.02
CA PRO A 241 7.16 14.11 11.06
C PRO A 241 8.65 13.87 11.34
N LEU A 242 9.00 12.75 11.99
CA LEU A 242 10.39 12.39 12.30
C LEU A 242 11.15 11.85 11.08
N LEU A 243 10.44 11.40 10.05
CA LEU A 243 11.04 10.89 8.82
C LEU A 243 11.52 12.02 7.92
N PRO A 244 12.48 11.81 7.01
CA PRO A 244 13.07 12.90 6.23
C PRO A 244 12.04 13.52 5.28
N TRP A 245 11.99 14.84 5.21
CA TRP A 245 11.01 15.58 4.39
C TRP A 245 11.25 15.42 2.88
N HIS A 246 12.48 15.17 2.46
CA HIS A 246 12.87 15.02 1.07
C HIS A 246 12.85 13.56 0.59
N LYS A 247 12.22 12.66 1.35
CA LYS A 247 12.05 11.24 1.03
C LYS A 247 10.55 10.89 1.09
N PRO A 248 10.08 9.95 0.26
CA PRO A 248 8.70 9.49 0.28
C PRO A 248 8.41 8.73 1.58
N ARG A 249 7.23 8.98 2.15
CA ARG A 249 6.72 8.31 3.35
C ARG A 249 5.51 7.44 3.01
N TYR A 250 5.59 6.15 3.30
CA TYR A 250 4.57 5.16 2.95
C TYR A 250 3.84 4.64 4.20
N LEU A 251 2.51 4.69 4.22
CA LEU A 251 1.71 4.07 5.27
C LEU A 251 1.13 2.74 4.79
N MET A 252 1.53 1.65 5.44
CA MET A 252 1.21 0.29 5.00
C MET A 252 -0.20 -0.13 5.46
N GLY A 253 -1.00 -0.66 4.54
CA GLY A 253 -2.28 -1.33 4.83
C GLY A 253 -3.49 -0.42 5.06
N VAL A 254 -3.32 0.90 5.01
CA VAL A 254 -4.38 1.89 5.27
C VAL A 254 -5.03 2.36 3.97
N GLY A 255 -6.36 2.45 3.95
CA GLY A 255 -7.07 2.88 2.73
C GLY A 255 -8.50 3.37 2.90
N THR A 256 -8.94 3.70 4.12
CA THR A 256 -10.21 4.42 4.26
C THR A 256 -10.00 5.93 4.06
N TYR A 257 -11.07 6.64 3.66
CA TYR A 257 -11.02 8.07 3.35
C TYR A 257 -10.46 8.90 4.52
N ARG A 258 -11.02 8.72 5.72
CA ARG A 258 -10.62 9.49 6.90
C ARG A 258 -9.19 9.18 7.31
N GLU A 259 -8.81 7.91 7.36
CA GLU A 259 -7.44 7.53 7.73
C GLU A 259 -6.41 8.11 6.73
N MET A 260 -6.70 8.07 5.43
CA MET A 260 -5.83 8.68 4.42
C MET A 260 -5.73 10.20 4.60
N VAL A 261 -6.83 10.90 4.85
CA VAL A 261 -6.80 12.37 5.07
C VAL A 261 -5.96 12.72 6.30
N LEU A 262 -6.17 12.03 7.42
CA LEU A 262 -5.42 12.26 8.65
C LEU A 262 -3.93 11.93 8.48
N ALA A 263 -3.62 10.80 7.83
CA ALA A 263 -2.24 10.42 7.55
C ALA A 263 -1.54 11.40 6.60
N ILE A 264 -2.23 11.90 5.57
CA ILE A 264 -1.72 12.94 4.67
C ILE A 264 -1.51 14.24 5.45
N ALA A 265 -2.42 14.62 6.34
CA ALA A 265 -2.24 15.79 7.22
C ALA A 265 -0.99 15.69 8.10
N SER A 266 -0.59 14.47 8.49
CA SER A 266 0.65 14.16 9.21
C SER A 266 1.88 13.99 8.29
N GLY A 267 1.69 14.03 6.98
CA GLY A 267 2.74 14.05 5.96
C GLY A 267 3.05 12.71 5.32
N ILE A 268 2.10 11.78 5.23
CA ILE A 268 2.25 10.54 4.44
C ILE A 268 2.00 10.80 2.94
N ASP A 269 2.77 10.12 2.09
CA ASP A 269 2.79 10.28 0.63
C ASP A 269 2.17 9.09 -0.13
N LEU A 270 2.30 7.86 0.38
CA LEU A 270 1.86 6.65 -0.30
C LEU A 270 0.98 5.79 0.60
N PHE A 271 0.00 5.11 -0.01
CA PHE A 271 -0.97 4.24 0.65
C PHE A 271 -1.21 3.00 -0.18
N ASP A 272 -1.50 1.87 0.46
CA ASP A 272 -1.99 0.67 -0.19
C ASP A 272 -3.14 0.08 0.63
N CYS A 273 -4.13 -0.50 -0.05
CA CYS A 273 -5.12 -1.29 0.64
C CYS A 273 -5.86 -2.25 -0.29
N VAL A 274 -6.24 -3.41 0.25
CA VAL A 274 -7.10 -4.38 -0.47
C VAL A 274 -8.58 -4.00 -0.46
N ILE A 275 -8.99 -3.03 0.38
CA ILE A 275 -10.39 -2.61 0.57
C ILE A 275 -11.15 -2.39 -0.74
N PRO A 276 -10.70 -1.57 -1.71
CA PRO A 276 -11.52 -1.25 -2.88
C PRO A 276 -11.90 -2.50 -3.70
N THR A 277 -10.93 -3.37 -3.99
CA THR A 277 -11.21 -4.60 -4.75
C THR A 277 -11.92 -5.64 -3.90
N ARG A 278 -11.62 -5.75 -2.60
CA ARG A 278 -12.29 -6.70 -1.70
C ARG A 278 -13.77 -6.35 -1.55
N LEU A 279 -14.10 -5.07 -1.31
CA LEU A 279 -15.48 -4.60 -1.24
C LEU A 279 -16.20 -4.78 -2.57
N GLY A 280 -15.56 -4.47 -3.70
CA GLY A 280 -16.15 -4.67 -5.02
C GLY A 280 -16.59 -6.11 -5.26
N ARG A 281 -15.72 -7.08 -4.91
CA ARG A 281 -16.04 -8.52 -4.97
C ARG A 281 -17.11 -8.98 -3.97
N HIS A 282 -17.38 -8.22 -2.92
CA HIS A 282 -18.47 -8.50 -1.98
C HIS A 282 -19.77 -7.76 -2.32
N GLY A 283 -19.81 -7.02 -3.43
CA GLY A 283 -20.99 -6.29 -3.87
C GLY A 283 -21.15 -4.91 -3.22
N THR A 284 -20.06 -4.30 -2.75
CA THR A 284 -20.07 -2.99 -2.11
C THR A 284 -19.32 -1.96 -2.95
N ALA A 285 -19.96 -0.83 -3.23
CA ALA A 285 -19.34 0.34 -3.88
C ALA A 285 -18.88 1.35 -2.83
N LEU A 286 -17.78 2.05 -3.13
CA LEU A 286 -17.33 3.26 -2.47
C LEU A 286 -17.83 4.46 -3.26
N VAL A 287 -18.60 5.35 -2.62
CA VAL A 287 -19.17 6.53 -3.28
C VAL A 287 -19.02 7.72 -2.33
N GLN A 288 -18.13 8.66 -2.64
CA GLN A 288 -17.99 9.94 -1.92
C GLN A 288 -17.79 9.79 -0.40
N GLY A 289 -16.99 8.80 0.02
CA GLY A 289 -16.75 8.51 1.44
C GLY A 289 -17.67 7.44 2.04
N GLU A 290 -18.76 7.09 1.36
CA GLU A 290 -19.76 6.15 1.84
C GLU A 290 -19.59 4.74 1.27
N ARG A 291 -20.06 3.74 2.03
CA ARG A 291 -20.09 2.33 1.61
C ARG A 291 -21.50 1.93 1.25
N TRP A 292 -21.73 1.61 -0.01
CA TRP A 292 -23.04 1.19 -0.50
C TRP A 292 -23.07 -0.30 -0.79
N ASN A 293 -23.86 -1.05 -0.03
CA ASN A 293 -24.12 -2.46 -0.33
C ASN A 293 -25.14 -2.57 -1.47
N LEU A 294 -24.68 -2.95 -2.67
CA LEU A 294 -25.51 -3.02 -3.87
C LEU A 294 -26.54 -4.15 -3.82
N LYS A 295 -26.57 -4.99 -2.78
CA LYS A 295 -27.65 -5.98 -2.57
C LYS A 295 -28.93 -5.34 -2.00
N ASN A 296 -28.84 -4.13 -1.44
CA ASN A 296 -29.95 -3.43 -0.80
C ASN A 296 -31.11 -3.20 -1.77
N ALA A 297 -32.35 -3.35 -1.28
CA ALA A 297 -33.55 -3.23 -2.10
C ALA A 297 -33.72 -1.84 -2.73
N ARG A 298 -33.21 -0.78 -2.08
CA ARG A 298 -33.26 0.61 -2.56
C ARG A 298 -32.69 0.80 -3.97
N PHE A 299 -31.80 -0.08 -4.41
CA PHE A 299 -31.14 0.02 -5.71
C PHE A 299 -31.86 -0.72 -6.83
N ARG A 300 -32.90 -1.53 -6.56
CA ARG A 300 -33.53 -2.40 -7.57
C ARG A 300 -34.12 -1.64 -8.76
N GLU A 301 -34.65 -0.46 -8.52
CA GLU A 301 -35.32 0.40 -9.52
C GLU A 301 -34.61 1.76 -9.63
N ASP A 302 -33.38 1.85 -9.13
CA ASP A 302 -32.56 3.06 -9.24
C ASP A 302 -31.79 3.03 -10.57
N PHE A 303 -32.31 3.72 -11.58
CA PHE A 303 -31.71 3.77 -12.91
C PHE A 303 -30.57 4.80 -13.06
N SER A 304 -30.18 5.47 -11.98
CA SER A 304 -29.03 6.39 -11.97
C SER A 304 -27.69 5.64 -11.88
N PRO A 305 -26.56 6.26 -12.30
CA PRO A 305 -25.22 5.67 -12.14
C PRO A 305 -24.79 5.68 -10.66
N LEU A 306 -23.76 4.92 -10.27
CA LEU A 306 -23.23 4.94 -8.89
C LEU A 306 -22.87 6.37 -8.47
N ASP A 307 -22.03 7.03 -9.26
CA ASP A 307 -21.61 8.42 -9.09
C ASP A 307 -21.58 9.12 -10.46
N ALA A 308 -22.41 10.16 -10.62
CA ALA A 308 -22.49 10.91 -11.87
C ALA A 308 -21.22 11.71 -12.21
N SER A 309 -20.35 11.98 -11.21
CA SER A 309 -19.07 12.64 -11.41
C SER A 309 -17.94 11.68 -11.78
N CYS A 310 -18.15 10.37 -11.63
CA CYS A 310 -17.10 9.38 -11.79
C CYS A 310 -16.91 9.02 -13.27
N PRO A 311 -15.69 9.20 -13.82
CA PRO A 311 -15.42 8.95 -15.23
C PRO A 311 -15.21 7.46 -15.55
N CYS A 312 -15.35 6.55 -14.58
CA CYS A 312 -15.08 5.13 -14.83
C CYS A 312 -16.15 4.51 -15.74
N TYR A 313 -15.75 3.45 -16.47
CA TYR A 313 -16.63 2.68 -17.34
C TYR A 313 -17.92 2.18 -16.63
N CYS A 314 -17.83 1.85 -15.33
CA CYS A 314 -19.01 1.44 -14.57
C CYS A 314 -20.06 2.56 -14.50
N CYS A 315 -19.66 3.77 -14.10
CA CYS A 315 -20.56 4.90 -13.92
C CYS A 315 -21.06 5.50 -15.24
N GLN A 316 -20.28 5.39 -16.32
CA GLN A 316 -20.67 5.93 -17.63
C GLN A 316 -21.70 5.05 -18.36
N ASN A 317 -21.76 3.76 -18.03
CA ASN A 317 -22.49 2.80 -18.86
C ASN A 317 -23.59 2.02 -18.13
N PHE A 318 -23.58 1.97 -16.79
CA PHE A 318 -24.50 1.11 -16.05
C PHE A 318 -25.22 1.84 -14.92
N SER A 319 -26.48 1.45 -14.70
CA SER A 319 -27.29 1.92 -13.59
C SER A 319 -27.07 1.09 -12.32
N ARG A 320 -27.41 1.68 -11.17
CA ARG A 320 -27.44 0.99 -9.87
C ARG A 320 -28.37 -0.22 -9.89
N ALA A 321 -29.50 -0.16 -10.60
CA ALA A 321 -30.43 -1.27 -10.81
C ALA A 321 -29.77 -2.45 -11.52
N TYR A 322 -29.02 -2.20 -12.61
CA TYR A 322 -28.30 -3.25 -13.31
C TYR A 322 -27.20 -3.86 -12.43
N LEU A 323 -26.44 -3.02 -11.72
CA LEU A 323 -25.40 -3.48 -10.80
C LEU A 323 -25.99 -4.29 -9.63
N ASN A 324 -27.13 -3.87 -9.07
CA ASN A 324 -27.87 -4.62 -8.06
C ASN A 324 -28.26 -6.00 -8.59
N HIS A 325 -28.81 -6.08 -9.80
CA HIS A 325 -29.13 -7.33 -10.46
C HIS A 325 -27.90 -8.23 -10.59
N LEU A 326 -26.80 -7.76 -11.18
CA LEU A 326 -25.58 -8.56 -11.36
C LEU A 326 -25.03 -9.09 -10.02
N VAL A 327 -24.97 -8.23 -8.99
CA VAL A 327 -24.46 -8.61 -7.66
C VAL A 327 -25.36 -9.65 -7.00
N ARG A 328 -26.69 -9.55 -7.14
CA ARG A 328 -27.65 -10.51 -6.58
C ARG A 328 -27.64 -11.84 -7.34
N SER A 329 -27.48 -11.78 -8.65
CA SER A 329 -27.32 -12.96 -9.54
C SER A 329 -25.94 -13.61 -9.43
N ARG A 330 -24.99 -12.98 -8.71
CA ARG A 330 -23.60 -13.43 -8.53
C ARG A 330 -22.81 -13.50 -9.84
N GLU A 331 -23.15 -12.62 -10.77
CA GLU A 331 -22.43 -12.48 -12.03
C GLU A 331 -21.07 -11.81 -11.83
N SER A 332 -20.00 -12.43 -12.36
CA SER A 332 -18.62 -11.96 -12.18
C SER A 332 -18.42 -10.53 -12.69
N LEU A 333 -19.15 -10.15 -13.75
CA LEU A 333 -19.13 -8.80 -14.30
C LEU A 333 -19.49 -7.74 -13.24
N GLY A 334 -20.47 -8.02 -12.37
CA GLY A 334 -20.85 -7.07 -11.31
C GLY A 334 -19.69 -6.79 -10.37
N TYR A 335 -18.94 -7.82 -9.99
CA TYR A 335 -17.77 -7.69 -9.12
C TYR A 335 -16.60 -6.97 -9.79
N MET A 336 -16.38 -7.21 -11.09
CA MET A 336 -15.37 -6.51 -11.88
C MET A 336 -15.69 -5.00 -11.98
N LEU A 337 -16.92 -4.65 -12.34
CA LEU A 337 -17.39 -3.27 -12.46
C LEU A 337 -17.26 -2.50 -11.14
N LEU A 338 -17.70 -3.11 -10.03
CA LEU A 338 -17.58 -2.49 -8.70
C LEU A 338 -16.13 -2.35 -8.24
N SER A 339 -15.28 -3.33 -8.53
CA SER A 339 -13.86 -3.25 -8.17
C SER A 339 -13.15 -2.15 -8.97
N GLY A 340 -13.45 -2.01 -10.26
CA GLY A 340 -12.91 -0.95 -11.11
C GLY A 340 -13.37 0.44 -10.67
N HIS A 341 -14.66 0.57 -10.33
CA HIS A 341 -15.22 1.79 -9.75
C HIS A 341 -14.51 2.17 -8.44
N ASN A 342 -14.41 1.23 -7.49
CA ASN A 342 -13.80 1.51 -6.17
C ASN A 342 -12.31 1.88 -6.27
N VAL A 343 -11.56 1.26 -7.18
CA VAL A 343 -10.15 1.61 -7.42
C VAL A 343 -10.04 3.02 -8.00
N THR A 344 -10.87 3.33 -9.02
CA THR A 344 -10.92 4.68 -9.61
C THR A 344 -11.26 5.74 -8.57
N GLU A 345 -12.21 5.44 -7.69
CA GLU A 345 -12.65 6.33 -6.62
C GLU A 345 -11.52 6.69 -5.65
N LEU A 346 -10.77 5.71 -5.13
CA LEU A 346 -9.66 6.00 -4.19
C LEU A 346 -8.46 6.70 -4.85
N ILE A 347 -8.21 6.42 -6.13
CA ILE A 347 -7.19 7.14 -6.91
C ILE A 347 -7.62 8.60 -7.09
N ARG A 348 -8.86 8.85 -7.54
CA ARG A 348 -9.43 10.21 -7.68
C ARG A 348 -9.41 10.95 -6.35
N PHE A 349 -9.71 10.27 -5.25
CA PHE A 349 -9.70 10.87 -3.93
C PHE A 349 -8.30 11.39 -3.55
N THR A 350 -7.26 10.58 -3.71
CA THR A 350 -5.88 11.03 -3.45
C THR A 350 -5.41 12.12 -4.43
N GLN A 351 -5.85 12.08 -5.69
CA GLN A 351 -5.60 13.15 -6.66
C GLN A 351 -6.29 14.47 -6.30
N ALA A 352 -7.53 14.41 -5.79
CA ALA A 352 -8.24 15.59 -5.30
C ALA A 352 -7.52 16.21 -4.09
N ILE A 353 -7.03 15.37 -3.17
CA ILE A 353 -6.19 15.83 -2.05
C ILE A 353 -4.92 16.50 -2.55
N ARG A 354 -4.21 15.88 -3.51
CA ARG A 354 -3.03 16.47 -4.14
C ARG A 354 -3.34 17.85 -4.73
N ALA A 355 -4.42 17.98 -5.51
CA ALA A 355 -4.82 19.25 -6.09
C ALA A 355 -5.10 20.31 -5.01
N ALA A 356 -5.79 19.93 -3.93
CA ALA A 356 -6.07 20.82 -2.81
C ALA A 356 -4.80 21.24 -2.04
N ILE A 357 -3.77 20.37 -1.94
CA ILE A 357 -2.48 20.75 -1.36
C ILE A 357 -1.74 21.74 -2.26
N LEU A 358 -1.72 21.50 -3.57
CA LEU A 358 -1.08 22.39 -4.55
C LEU A 358 -1.70 23.79 -4.56
N SER A 359 -3.01 23.90 -4.31
CA SER A 359 -3.72 25.18 -4.22
C SER A 359 -3.86 25.71 -2.78
N ASP A 360 -3.21 25.09 -1.79
CA ASP A 360 -3.31 25.39 -0.34
C ASP A 360 -4.76 25.48 0.20
N GLN A 361 -5.65 24.59 -0.27
CA GLN A 361 -7.05 24.47 0.14
C GLN A 361 -7.35 23.14 0.83
N PHE A 362 -6.33 22.35 1.18
CA PHE A 362 -6.49 21.02 1.75
C PHE A 362 -7.37 21.01 3.01
N THR A 363 -7.11 21.89 3.99
CA THR A 363 -7.87 21.94 5.24
C THR A 363 -9.31 22.40 5.05
N THR A 364 -9.59 23.22 4.03
CA THR A 364 -10.95 23.68 3.71
C THR A 364 -11.74 22.61 2.97
N GLN A 365 -11.17 22.02 1.91
CA GLN A 365 -11.88 21.04 1.08
C GLN A 365 -12.09 19.69 1.78
N PHE A 366 -11.18 19.31 2.69
CA PHE A 366 -11.24 18.03 3.40
C PHE A 366 -11.57 18.18 4.90
N ALA A 367 -12.13 19.34 5.30
CA ALA A 367 -12.48 19.67 6.68
C ALA A 367 -13.33 18.59 7.38
N GLN A 368 -14.27 17.99 6.65
CA GLN A 368 -15.18 16.95 7.18
C GLN A 368 -14.46 15.65 7.61
N TRP A 369 -13.25 15.40 7.12
CA TRP A 369 -12.45 14.24 7.55
C TRP A 369 -11.40 14.63 8.60
N LEU A 370 -11.02 15.91 8.67
CA LEU A 370 -10.03 16.44 9.61
C LEU A 370 -10.61 16.75 10.99
N PHE A 371 -11.78 17.41 11.04
CA PHE A 371 -12.29 18.03 12.27
C PHE A 371 -13.54 17.36 12.83
N THR A 372 -14.10 16.39 12.12
CA THR A 372 -15.28 15.68 12.59
C THR A 372 -14.85 14.51 13.48
N SER A 373 -15.18 14.62 14.76
CA SER A 373 -15.21 13.49 15.70
C SER A 373 -16.29 12.53 15.23
N CYS A 374 -15.97 11.25 15.05
CA CYS A 374 -17.01 10.22 14.92
C CYS A 374 -17.74 10.04 16.25
#